data_AF-A0A7W3RIN2-F1
#
_entry.id   AF-A0A7W3RIN2-F1
#
_cell.length_a   1.000
_cell.length_b   1.000
_cell.length_c   1.000
_cell.angle_alpha   90.00
_cell.angle_beta   90.00
_cell.angle_gamma   90.00
#
_symmetry.space_group_name_H-M   'P 1'
#
loop_
_entity.id
_entity.type
_entity.pdbx_description
1 polymer ?
#
loop_
_entity_poly.entity_id
_entity_poly.type
_entity_poly.pdbx_seq_one_letter_code
_entity_poly.pdbx_strand_id
1 'polypeptide(L)'
;MKNELLKAIKTDSLIEIYKDIEDMDTFIVAKVLKVTDNHAIIVKVSATGMYDGFHLIEIEDIYQINTGSKYIRNIEKLYAAKNQKHIEFDEEHENLMLSILKFAQKNNFAVSVELFKDGDVQGFIKDISEDILIISILTNDGEPDGEATVKIEDITSISCDHEDAVCLKILYSYIKTKDI
;
A
#
# COMPACT_ATOMS: atom_id res chain seq x y z
N MET A 1 -2.67 13.29 -14.43
CA MET A 1 -1.77 12.33 -13.75
C MET A 1 -1.80 10.92 -14.33
N LYS A 2 -2.98 10.32 -14.60
CA LYS A 2 -3.11 8.97 -15.21
C LYS A 2 -2.08 8.63 -16.31
N ASN A 3 -1.93 9.50 -17.32
CA ASN A 3 -1.01 9.26 -18.44
C ASN A 3 0.47 9.19 -18.01
N GLU A 4 0.88 9.97 -17.01
CA GLU A 4 2.25 9.93 -16.50
C GLU A 4 2.51 8.64 -15.69
N LEU A 5 1.53 8.19 -14.90
CA LEU A 5 1.58 6.88 -14.23
C LEU A 5 1.67 5.72 -15.23
N LEU A 6 0.91 5.78 -16.32
CA LEU A 6 0.98 4.78 -17.40
C LEU A 6 2.33 4.77 -18.12
N LYS A 7 3.00 5.93 -18.26
CA LYS A 7 4.36 5.98 -18.78
C LYS A 7 5.35 5.33 -17.81
N ALA A 8 5.21 5.59 -16.50
CA ALA A 8 6.06 4.99 -15.47
C ALA A 8 5.98 3.46 -15.45
N ILE A 9 4.78 2.88 -15.67
CA ILE A 9 4.61 1.42 -15.86
C ILE A 9 5.46 0.92 -17.04
N LYS A 10 5.38 1.59 -18.19
CA LYS A 10 6.09 1.17 -19.41
C LYS A 10 7.60 1.25 -19.29
N THR A 11 8.11 2.23 -18.56
CA THR A 11 9.56 2.44 -18.38
C THR A 11 10.12 1.71 -17.17
N ASP A 12 9.28 1.03 -16.39
CA ASP A 12 9.67 0.32 -15.16
C ASP A 12 10.44 1.18 -14.15
N SER A 13 10.17 2.49 -14.12
CA SER A 13 10.99 3.47 -13.40
C SER A 13 10.37 3.86 -12.06
N LEU A 14 11.21 4.18 -11.08
CA LEU A 14 10.75 4.84 -9.85
C LEU A 14 10.39 6.31 -10.15
N ILE A 15 9.35 6.80 -9.48
CA ILE A 15 8.87 8.18 -9.57
C ILE A 15 8.66 8.78 -8.17
N GLU A 16 8.75 10.10 -8.07
CA GLU A 16 8.30 10.86 -6.90
C GLU A 16 6.85 11.27 -7.13
N ILE A 17 5.96 10.99 -6.17
CA ILE A 17 4.52 11.30 -6.22
C ILE A 17 4.19 12.23 -5.07
N TYR A 18 3.71 13.41 -5.41
CA TYR A 18 3.27 14.43 -4.45
C TYR A 18 1.73 14.45 -4.46
N LYS A 19 1.13 14.18 -3.30
CA LYS A 19 -0.32 14.06 -3.13
C LYS A 19 -0.89 14.71 -1.86
N ASP A 20 -0.02 15.18 -0.97
CA ASP A 20 -0.43 15.83 0.27
C ASP A 20 -0.35 17.35 0.10
N ILE A 21 -1.49 18.02 0.01
CA ILE A 21 -1.55 19.47 -0.15
C ILE A 21 -1.34 20.22 1.18
N GLU A 22 -1.42 19.53 2.32
CA GLU A 22 -1.17 20.10 3.64
C GLU A 22 0.35 20.10 3.94
N ASP A 23 1.08 19.11 3.42
CA ASP A 23 2.54 19.05 3.47
C ASP A 23 3.17 18.87 2.08
N MET A 24 3.32 20.00 1.38
CA MET A 24 3.82 20.02 0.00
C MET A 24 5.30 19.61 -0.17
N ASP A 25 6.05 19.51 0.93
CA ASP A 25 7.46 19.11 0.91
C ASP A 25 7.63 17.58 0.99
N THR A 26 6.55 16.84 1.26
CA THR A 26 6.55 15.38 1.32
C THR A 26 6.16 14.76 -0.02
N PHE A 27 6.74 13.58 -0.27
CA PHE A 27 6.43 12.80 -1.46
C PHE A 27 6.69 11.32 -1.23
N ILE A 28 6.06 10.51 -2.07
CA ILE A 28 6.23 9.07 -2.12
C ILE A 28 7.23 8.73 -3.23
N VAL A 29 8.21 7.86 -2.97
CA VAL A 29 8.95 7.19 -4.04
C VAL A 29 8.33 5.83 -4.29
N ALA A 30 7.93 5.57 -5.54
CA ALA A 30 7.29 4.32 -5.86
C ALA A 30 7.47 3.87 -7.31
N LYS A 31 7.28 2.56 -7.51
CA LYS A 31 7.04 1.94 -8.80
C LYS A 31 5.53 1.81 -9.01
N VAL A 32 5.03 2.15 -10.19
CA VAL A 32 3.61 2.00 -10.52
C VAL A 32 3.36 0.63 -11.12
N LEU A 33 2.33 -0.09 -10.65
CA LEU A 33 1.98 -1.43 -11.13
C LEU A 33 0.73 -1.45 -12.00
N LYS A 34 -0.36 -0.82 -11.54
CA LYS A 34 -1.66 -0.79 -12.22
C LYS A 34 -2.28 0.60 -12.06
N VAL A 35 -3.06 1.02 -13.05
CA VAL A 35 -3.70 2.34 -13.11
C VAL A 35 -5.10 2.20 -13.72
N THR A 36 -6.08 2.82 -13.09
CA THR A 36 -7.45 3.04 -13.62
C THR A 36 -7.68 4.53 -13.87
N ASP A 37 -8.94 4.96 -14.00
CA ASP A 37 -9.28 6.38 -14.03
C ASP A 37 -9.11 7.05 -12.66
N ASN A 38 -9.46 6.34 -11.58
CA ASN A 38 -9.54 6.91 -10.24
C ASN A 38 -8.38 6.50 -9.35
N HIS A 39 -7.88 5.26 -9.51
CA HIS A 39 -6.90 4.68 -8.58
C HIS A 39 -5.64 4.18 -9.29
N ALA A 40 -4.53 4.15 -8.54
CA ALA A 40 -3.32 3.45 -8.92
C ALA A 40 -2.86 2.51 -7.79
N ILE A 41 -2.32 1.35 -8.17
CA ILE A 41 -1.56 0.49 -7.25
C ILE A 41 -0.09 0.73 -7.48
N ILE A 42 0.61 1.08 -6.40
CA ILE A 42 2.03 1.39 -6.40
C ILE A 42 2.77 0.50 -5.39
N VAL A 43 4.07 0.30 -5.61
CA VAL A 43 4.98 -0.28 -4.64
C VAL A 43 5.91 0.81 -4.15
N LYS A 44 5.83 1.11 -2.85
CA LYS A 44 6.69 2.14 -2.25
C LYS A 44 8.10 1.61 -2.04
N VAL A 45 9.04 2.55 -2.11
CA VAL A 45 10.42 2.36 -1.74
C VAL A 45 10.79 3.44 -0.74
N SER A 46 11.31 3.04 0.41
CA SER A 46 11.72 3.98 1.45
C SER A 46 12.93 4.82 1.03
N ALA A 47 13.19 5.91 1.76
CA ALA A 47 14.35 6.77 1.53
C ALA A 47 15.70 6.04 1.67
N THR A 48 15.72 4.86 2.31
CA THR A 48 16.91 4.01 2.43
C THR A 48 17.01 2.95 1.34
N GLY A 49 16.09 2.96 0.36
CA GLY A 49 16.03 2.00 -0.73
C GLY A 49 15.51 0.64 -0.30
N MET A 50 14.66 0.56 0.73
CA MET A 50 13.98 -0.68 1.14
C MET A 50 12.61 -0.76 0.50
N TYR A 51 12.16 -1.96 0.16
CA TYR A 51 10.75 -2.20 -0.16
C TYR A 51 9.85 -1.78 1.00
N ASP A 52 8.75 -1.07 0.70
CA ASP A 52 7.84 -0.50 1.70
C ASP A 52 6.36 -0.74 1.33
N GLY A 53 6.04 -1.96 0.90
CA GLY A 53 4.67 -2.40 0.72
C GLY A 53 3.98 -1.96 -0.57
N PHE A 54 2.76 -2.47 -0.74
CA PHE A 54 1.82 -2.10 -1.79
C PHE A 54 0.84 -1.06 -1.26
N HIS A 55 0.53 -0.07 -2.09
CA HIS A 55 -0.38 1.02 -1.72
C HIS A 55 -1.36 1.27 -2.87
N LEU A 56 -2.64 1.40 -2.55
CA LEU A 56 -3.67 1.95 -3.41
C LEU A 56 -3.77 3.44 -3.12
N ILE A 57 -3.66 4.27 -4.15
CA ILE A 57 -3.78 5.73 -4.03
C ILE A 57 -4.82 6.28 -5.00
N GLU A 58 -5.49 7.36 -4.60
CA GLU A 58 -6.33 8.18 -5.46
C GLU A 58 -5.47 9.00 -6.43
N ILE A 59 -5.83 8.99 -7.71
CA ILE A 59 -5.11 9.73 -8.76
C ILE A 59 -5.44 11.22 -8.68
N GLU A 60 -6.63 11.58 -8.20
CA GLU A 60 -7.07 12.98 -8.09
C GLU A 60 -6.28 13.78 -7.06
N ASP A 61 -5.78 13.13 -6.01
CA ASP A 61 -4.95 13.76 -4.99
C ASP A 61 -3.55 14.12 -5.51
N ILE A 62 -3.10 13.50 -6.61
CA ILE A 62 -1.74 13.71 -7.14
C ILE A 62 -1.68 15.07 -7.87
N TYR A 63 -0.96 16.03 -7.28
CA TYR A 63 -0.75 17.34 -7.90
C TYR A 63 0.61 17.47 -8.62
N GLN A 64 1.59 16.61 -8.31
CA GLN A 64 2.91 16.63 -8.96
C GLN A 64 3.55 15.24 -9.04
N ILE A 65 4.23 14.97 -10.15
CA ILE A 65 5.09 13.79 -10.35
C ILE A 65 6.44 14.27 -10.84
N ASN A 66 7.52 13.84 -10.18
CA ASN A 66 8.88 14.02 -10.71
C ASN A 66 9.46 12.69 -11.15
N THR A 67 10.25 12.72 -12.22
CA THR A 67 10.90 11.54 -12.80
C THR A 67 12.38 11.81 -13.02
N GLY A 68 13.24 10.80 -12.85
CA GLY A 68 14.65 10.92 -13.21
C GLY A 68 15.42 11.97 -12.42
N SER A 69 15.01 12.26 -11.19
CA SER A 69 15.77 13.12 -10.28
C SER A 69 17.08 12.44 -9.86
N LYS A 70 18.03 13.21 -9.32
CA LYS A 70 19.24 12.63 -8.71
C LYS A 70 18.88 11.77 -7.50
N TYR A 71 17.83 12.14 -6.77
CA TYR A 71 17.33 11.43 -5.60
C TYR A 71 16.80 10.05 -6.00
N ILE A 72 15.86 9.97 -6.95
CA ILE A 72 15.33 8.70 -7.49
C ILE A 72 16.47 7.77 -7.94
N ARG A 73 17.42 8.28 -8.72
CA ARG A 73 18.57 7.47 -9.18
C ARG A 73 19.43 6.92 -8.06
N ASN A 74 19.48 7.58 -6.91
CA ASN A 74 20.19 7.07 -5.73
C ASN A 74 19.36 5.97 -5.04
N ILE A 75 18.04 6.15 -4.93
CA ILE A 75 17.14 5.13 -4.39
C ILE A 75 17.17 3.86 -5.24
N GLU A 76 17.14 3.96 -6.57
CA GLU A 76 17.26 2.81 -7.48
C GLU A 76 18.56 2.01 -7.23
N LYS A 77 19.69 2.71 -7.05
CA LYS A 77 20.97 2.08 -6.72
C LYS A 77 20.93 1.38 -5.36
N LEU A 78 20.34 2.01 -4.36
CA LEU A 78 20.22 1.43 -3.02
C LEU A 78 19.34 0.17 -3.05
N TYR A 79 18.18 0.25 -3.71
CA TYR A 79 17.24 -0.87 -3.88
C TYR A 79 17.92 -2.08 -4.52
N ALA A 80 18.63 -1.84 -5.64
CA ALA A 80 19.40 -2.88 -6.33
C ALA A 80 20.55 -3.44 -5.47
N ALA A 81 21.34 -2.58 -4.82
CA ALA A 81 22.48 -2.99 -4.00
C ALA A 81 22.05 -3.80 -2.76
N LYS A 82 20.87 -3.52 -2.22
CA LYS A 82 20.24 -4.27 -1.11
C LYS A 82 19.48 -5.51 -1.58
N ASN A 83 19.54 -5.84 -2.87
CA ASN A 83 18.86 -6.98 -3.50
C ASN A 83 17.37 -7.04 -3.11
N GLN A 84 16.74 -5.87 -3.02
CA GLN A 84 15.33 -5.77 -2.64
C GLN A 84 14.46 -6.37 -3.73
N LYS A 85 13.39 -7.03 -3.28
CA LYS A 85 12.37 -7.67 -4.12
C LYS A 85 11.04 -7.56 -3.40
N HIS A 86 9.97 -7.64 -4.16
CA HIS A 86 8.63 -7.85 -3.65
C HIS A 86 7.99 -8.98 -4.45
N ILE A 87 6.95 -9.59 -3.88
CA ILE A 87 6.16 -10.57 -4.62
C ILE A 87 5.47 -9.91 -5.82
N GLU A 88 5.11 -10.69 -6.83
CA GLU A 88 4.39 -10.18 -7.99
C GLU A 88 2.95 -9.85 -7.60
N PHE A 89 2.44 -8.71 -8.05
CA PHE A 89 1.03 -8.36 -7.92
C PHE A 89 0.25 -9.03 -9.06
N ASP A 90 -0.40 -10.16 -8.76
CA ASP A 90 -1.03 -11.04 -9.74
C ASP A 90 -2.56 -11.01 -9.71
N GLU A 91 -3.16 -10.08 -8.97
CA GLU A 91 -4.62 -9.99 -8.82
C GLU A 91 -5.24 -9.09 -9.90
N GLU A 92 -6.22 -9.62 -10.64
CA GLU A 92 -6.92 -8.91 -11.71
C GLU A 92 -8.40 -8.73 -11.37
N HIS A 93 -8.81 -7.48 -11.24
CA HIS A 93 -10.20 -7.07 -11.04
C HIS A 93 -10.41 -5.71 -11.72
N GLU A 94 -11.64 -5.43 -12.17
CA GLU A 94 -11.97 -4.12 -12.77
C GLU A 94 -11.79 -2.99 -11.75
N ASN A 95 -12.12 -3.27 -10.49
CA ASN A 95 -11.90 -2.38 -9.36
C ASN A 95 -10.58 -2.70 -8.63
N LEU A 96 -9.59 -1.80 -8.73
CA LEU A 96 -8.28 -1.94 -8.09
C LEU A 96 -8.34 -2.03 -6.56
N MET A 97 -9.37 -1.45 -5.93
CA MET A 97 -9.58 -1.57 -4.49
C MET A 97 -9.87 -3.02 -4.10
N LEU A 98 -10.74 -3.69 -4.86
CA LEU A 98 -10.98 -5.11 -4.67
C LEU A 98 -9.75 -5.96 -5.02
N SER A 99 -8.98 -5.57 -6.05
CA SER A 99 -7.71 -6.25 -6.38
C SER A 99 -6.73 -6.23 -5.21
N ILE A 100 -6.46 -5.07 -4.60
CA ILE A 100 -5.47 -5.00 -3.51
C ILE A 100 -5.95 -5.72 -2.25
N LEU A 101 -7.25 -5.68 -1.94
CA LEU A 101 -7.83 -6.40 -0.80
C LEU A 101 -7.72 -7.91 -0.99
N LYS A 102 -8.12 -8.44 -2.15
CA LYS A 102 -8.00 -9.87 -2.46
C LYS A 102 -6.54 -10.33 -2.47
N PHE A 103 -5.66 -9.52 -3.03
CA PHE A 103 -4.22 -9.78 -3.03
C PHE A 103 -3.66 -9.85 -1.60
N ALA A 104 -4.01 -8.90 -0.73
CA ALA A 104 -3.57 -8.91 0.66
C ALA A 104 -4.14 -10.10 1.45
N GLN A 105 -5.42 -10.44 1.23
CA GLN A 105 -6.05 -11.59 1.86
C GLN A 105 -5.38 -12.91 1.45
N LYS A 106 -5.17 -13.11 0.14
CA LYS A 106 -4.49 -14.29 -0.44
C LYS A 106 -3.09 -14.50 0.15
N ASN A 107 -2.34 -13.42 0.37
CA ASN A 107 -0.99 -13.47 0.92
C ASN A 107 -0.93 -13.36 2.45
N ASN A 108 -2.11 -13.31 3.12
CA ASN A 108 -2.24 -13.14 4.55
C ASN A 108 -1.42 -11.95 5.08
N PHE A 109 -1.50 -10.81 4.41
CA PHE A 109 -0.89 -9.56 4.87
C PHE A 109 -1.78 -8.87 5.89
N ALA A 110 -1.15 -8.24 6.88
CA ALA A 110 -1.83 -7.20 7.63
C ALA A 110 -2.05 -6.00 6.70
N VAL A 111 -3.25 -5.46 6.72
CA VAL A 111 -3.64 -4.28 5.95
C VAL A 111 -3.82 -3.11 6.89
N SER A 112 -3.56 -1.90 6.39
CA SER A 112 -4.06 -0.65 6.95
C SER A 112 -4.97 -0.02 5.91
N VAL A 113 -6.20 0.31 6.34
CA VAL A 113 -7.28 0.85 5.50
C VAL A 113 -7.64 2.22 6.04
N GLU A 114 -7.46 3.25 5.22
CA GLU A 114 -7.77 4.63 5.54
C GLU A 114 -9.21 4.96 5.13
N LEU A 115 -9.94 5.64 6.01
CA LEU A 115 -11.32 6.04 5.89
C LEU A 115 -11.42 7.57 5.98
N PHE A 116 -12.15 8.18 5.05
CA PHE A 116 -12.43 9.63 5.03
C PHE A 116 -11.20 10.56 5.18
N LYS A 117 -9.99 10.07 4.88
CA LYS A 117 -8.71 10.79 5.03
C LYS A 117 -8.26 11.13 6.47
N ASP A 118 -8.85 10.53 7.51
CA ASP A 118 -8.50 10.85 8.91
C ASP A 118 -8.65 9.66 9.89
N GLY A 119 -9.26 8.54 9.47
CA GLY A 119 -9.37 7.34 10.30
C GLY A 119 -8.72 6.13 9.67
N ASP A 120 -8.07 5.27 10.46
CA ASP A 120 -7.47 4.02 9.98
C ASP A 120 -8.01 2.79 10.71
N VAL A 121 -8.13 1.69 9.98
CA VAL A 121 -8.41 0.36 10.51
C VAL A 121 -7.34 -0.59 10.02
N GLN A 122 -6.70 -1.30 10.95
CA GLN A 122 -5.64 -2.25 10.63
C GLN A 122 -5.92 -3.66 11.13
N GLY A 123 -5.42 -4.66 10.40
CA GLY A 123 -5.54 -6.06 10.79
C GLY A 123 -5.52 -7.02 9.62
N PHE A 124 -6.13 -8.20 9.79
CA PHE A 124 -6.23 -9.20 8.72
C PHE A 124 -7.61 -9.17 8.08
N ILE A 125 -7.66 -9.29 6.76
CA ILE A 125 -8.92 -9.38 6.03
C ILE A 125 -9.60 -10.71 6.35
N LYS A 126 -10.78 -10.63 6.97
CA LYS A 126 -11.63 -11.78 7.29
C LYS A 126 -12.57 -12.12 6.14
N ASP A 127 -13.22 -11.12 5.55
CA ASP A 127 -14.17 -11.30 4.44
C ASP A 127 -14.21 -10.08 3.52
N ILE A 128 -14.49 -10.31 2.23
CA ILE A 128 -14.64 -9.26 1.22
C ILE A 128 -15.91 -9.55 0.42
N SER A 129 -16.81 -8.57 0.38
CA SER A 129 -17.98 -8.54 -0.50
C SER A 129 -17.90 -7.34 -1.46
N GLU A 130 -18.95 -7.10 -2.25
CA GLU A 130 -18.96 -5.96 -3.20
C GLU A 130 -18.90 -4.60 -2.49
N ASP A 131 -19.63 -4.44 -1.38
CA ASP A 131 -19.78 -3.15 -0.69
C ASP A 131 -19.13 -3.12 0.70
N ILE A 132 -18.84 -4.28 1.28
CA ILE A 132 -18.38 -4.42 2.67
C ILE A 132 -17.08 -5.20 2.74
N LEU A 133 -16.16 -4.69 3.56
CA LEU A 133 -14.92 -5.29 4.00
C LEU A 133 -15.02 -5.61 5.50
N ILE A 134 -14.66 -6.84 5.90
CA ILE A 134 -14.55 -7.24 7.31
C ILE A 134 -13.08 -7.48 7.67
N ILE A 135 -12.60 -6.79 8.70
CA ILE A 135 -11.22 -6.88 9.18
C ILE A 135 -11.22 -7.42 10.61
N SER A 136 -10.43 -8.46 10.87
CA SER A 136 -10.04 -8.85 12.22
C SER A 136 -8.96 -7.90 12.72
N ILE A 137 -9.32 -7.01 13.64
CA ILE A 137 -8.50 -5.85 14.03
C ILE A 137 -7.27 -6.30 14.81
N LEU A 138 -6.15 -5.62 14.57
CA LEU A 138 -4.97 -5.69 15.43
C LEU A 138 -4.71 -4.34 16.09
N THR A 139 -4.40 -4.35 17.38
CA THR A 139 -3.81 -3.20 18.06
C THR A 139 -2.41 -2.92 17.53
N ASN A 140 -1.85 -1.76 17.88
CA ASN A 140 -0.46 -1.41 17.56
C ASN A 140 0.57 -2.37 18.17
N ASP A 141 0.17 -3.15 19.19
CA ASP A 141 1.01 -4.17 19.84
C ASP A 141 0.82 -5.56 19.22
N GLY A 142 0.02 -5.69 18.15
CA GLY A 142 -0.25 -6.94 17.44
C GLY A 142 -1.28 -7.84 18.15
N GLU A 143 -1.99 -7.33 19.15
CA GLU A 143 -3.04 -8.08 19.85
C GLU A 143 -4.37 -8.04 19.07
N PRO A 144 -5.15 -9.14 19.06
CA PRO A 144 -6.49 -9.12 18.45
C PRO A 144 -7.46 -8.20 19.20
N ASP A 145 -8.18 -7.34 18.48
CA ASP A 145 -9.14 -6.41 19.07
C ASP A 145 -10.49 -6.40 18.33
N GLY A 146 -11.14 -7.57 18.28
CA GLY A 146 -12.45 -7.70 17.66
C GLY A 146 -12.44 -7.56 16.14
N GLU A 147 -13.54 -7.05 15.59
CA GLU A 147 -13.78 -6.96 14.15
C GLU A 147 -14.34 -5.60 13.75
N ALA A 148 -13.84 -5.07 12.64
CA ALA A 148 -14.38 -3.89 11.98
C ALA A 148 -15.17 -4.30 10.74
N THR A 149 -16.32 -3.67 10.53
CA THR A 149 -17.08 -3.75 9.28
C THR A 149 -16.99 -2.38 8.60
N VAL A 150 -16.35 -2.34 7.44
CA VAL A 150 -16.02 -1.13 6.69
C VAL A 150 -16.77 -1.15 5.38
N LYS A 151 -17.35 -0.02 4.99
CA LYS A 151 -17.88 0.16 3.65
C LYS A 151 -16.74 0.44 2.67
N ILE A 152 -16.72 -0.27 1.56
CA ILE A 152 -15.68 -0.12 0.54
C ILE A 152 -15.73 1.28 -0.10
N GLU A 153 -16.91 1.90 -0.21
CA GLU A 153 -17.07 3.27 -0.73
C GLU A 153 -16.42 4.35 0.15
N ASP A 154 -16.21 4.09 1.44
CA ASP A 154 -15.65 5.06 2.40
C ASP A 154 -14.11 4.98 2.49
N ILE A 155 -13.50 4.02 1.80
CA ILE A 155 -12.05 3.79 1.79
C ILE A 155 -11.37 4.77 0.83
N THR A 156 -10.38 5.51 1.33
CA THR A 156 -9.58 6.47 0.54
C THR A 156 -8.18 5.94 0.21
N SER A 157 -7.67 4.99 0.98
CA SER A 157 -6.35 4.38 0.76
C SER A 157 -6.28 3.00 1.40
N ILE A 158 -5.46 2.13 0.80
CA ILE A 158 -5.18 0.79 1.34
C ILE A 158 -3.69 0.56 1.22
N SER A 159 -3.08 0.07 2.29
CA SER A 159 -1.68 -0.36 2.27
C SER A 159 -1.50 -1.72 2.92
N CYS A 160 -0.52 -2.49 2.43
CA CYS A 160 -0.18 -3.79 2.98
C CYS A 160 1.29 -4.13 2.71
N ASP A 161 1.84 -5.06 3.50
CA ASP A 161 3.23 -5.56 3.38
C ASP A 161 4.32 -4.47 3.48
N HIS A 162 3.97 -3.30 4.03
CA HIS A 162 4.91 -2.26 4.43
C HIS A 162 5.52 -2.59 5.81
N GLU A 163 6.58 -1.88 6.20
CA GLU A 163 7.38 -2.22 7.38
C GLU A 163 6.55 -2.38 8.67
N ASP A 164 5.65 -1.43 8.94
CA ASP A 164 4.79 -1.46 10.13
C ASP A 164 3.80 -2.63 10.11
N ALA A 165 3.12 -2.87 8.99
CA ALA A 165 2.23 -4.02 8.82
C ALA A 165 2.96 -5.38 8.96
N VAL A 166 4.20 -5.47 8.49
CA VAL A 166 5.04 -6.66 8.67
C VAL A 166 5.37 -6.85 10.16
N CYS A 167 5.74 -5.78 10.87
CA CYS A 167 5.97 -5.82 12.31
C CYS A 167 4.73 -6.30 13.09
N LEU A 168 3.55 -5.75 12.77
CA LEU A 168 2.28 -6.17 13.37
C LEU A 168 2.00 -7.67 13.18
N LYS A 169 2.20 -8.18 11.97
CA LYS A 169 2.04 -9.62 11.68
C LYS A 169 3.02 -10.49 12.49
N ILE A 170 4.25 -10.02 12.69
CA ILE A 170 5.26 -10.71 13.51
C ILE A 170 4.83 -10.72 14.98
N LEU A 171 4.40 -9.59 15.53
CA LEU A 171 3.91 -9.47 16.91
C LEU A 171 2.72 -10.41 17.16
N TYR A 172 1.72 -10.36 16.28
CA TYR A 172 0.57 -11.27 16.33
C TYR A 172 0.99 -12.74 16.34
N SER A 173 1.93 -13.12 15.46
CA SER A 173 2.43 -14.50 15.38
C SER A 173 3.18 -14.93 16.64
N TYR A 174 3.92 -14.01 17.25
CA TYR A 174 4.66 -14.26 18.49
C TYR A 174 3.74 -14.49 19.69
N ILE A 175 2.66 -13.70 19.81
CA ILE A 175 1.67 -13.86 20.88
C ILE A 175 0.96 -15.21 20.72
N LYS A 176 0.46 -15.50 19.52
CA LYS A 176 -0.31 -16.72 19.23
C LYS A 176 0.47 -18.02 19.46
N THR A 177 1.80 -17.98 19.34
CA THR A 177 2.66 -19.15 19.60
C THR A 177 3.01 -19.35 21.07
N LYS A 178 2.86 -18.32 21.92
CA LYS A 178 3.06 -18.41 23.38
C LYS A 178 1.83 -18.85 24.15
N ASP A 179 0.64 -18.66 23.57
CA ASP A 179 -0.64 -19.07 24.17
C ASP A 179 -0.98 -20.56 23.92
N ILE A 180 -0.03 -21.34 23.38
CA ILE A 180 -0.09 -22.80 23.18
C ILE A 180 0.95 -23.48 24.06
#